data_AF-A0A193QM74-F1
#
_entry.id   AF-A0A193QM74-F1
#
_cell.length_a   1.000
_cell.length_b   1.000
_cell.length_c   1.000
_cell.angle_alpha   90.00
_cell.angle_beta   90.00
_cell.angle_gamma   90.00
#
_symmetry.space_group_name_H-M   'P 1'
#
loop_
_entity.id
_entity.type
_entity.pdbx_description
1 polymer ?
#
loop_
_entity_poly.entity_id
_entity_poly.type
_entity_poly.pdbx_seq_one_letter_code
_entity_poly.pdbx_strand_id
1 'polypeptide(L)' 'MTGVKGHAADSGMGRWTVEEAIRLRVPTPAISTVLHARFSSQQEDSPTMKSIAALRGAIGGHAIKHNGEKS' A
#
# COMPACT_ATOMS: atom_id res chain seq x y z
N MET A 1 3.82 13.85 18.51
CA MET A 1 3.66 14.16 17.08
C MET A 1 2.19 14.40 16.77
N THR A 2 1.60 15.47 17.30
CA THR A 2 0.19 15.82 17.09
C THR A 2 0.08 16.70 15.84
N GLY A 3 -0.84 16.36 14.92
CA GLY A 3 -1.13 17.15 13.71
C GLY A 3 -0.45 16.71 12.41
N VAL A 4 0.34 15.63 12.41
CA VAL A 4 0.98 15.11 11.18
C VAL A 4 0.21 13.90 10.66
N LYS A 5 -0.28 13.97 9.42
CA LYS A 5 -0.91 12.83 8.72
C LYS A 5 0.19 11.87 8.26
N GLY A 6 -0.02 10.56 8.45
CA GLY A 6 0.86 9.50 7.96
C GLY A 6 0.78 9.31 6.44
N HIS A 7 0.97 10.38 5.67
CA HIS A 7 0.86 10.43 4.22
C HIS A 7 2.19 10.89 3.63
N ALA A 8 2.83 10.02 2.85
CA ALA A 8 4.06 10.36 2.16
C ALA A 8 3.76 10.74 0.70
N ALA A 9 4.01 11.99 0.35
CA ALA A 9 3.89 12.46 -1.03
C ALA A 9 4.93 11.79 -1.94
N ASP A 10 4.60 11.67 -3.23
CA ASP A 10 5.50 11.15 -4.25
C ASP A 10 5.65 12.17 -5.38
N SER A 11 6.88 12.65 -5.59
CA SER A 11 7.22 13.60 -6.66
C SER A 11 7.34 12.94 -8.04
N GLY A 12 7.34 11.61 -8.11
CA GLY A 12 7.49 10.85 -9.35
C GLY A 12 8.93 10.43 -9.66
N MET A 13 9.95 11.04 -9.04
CA MET A 13 11.35 10.63 -9.24
C MET A 13 11.59 9.16 -8.83
N GLY A 14 10.92 8.71 -7.77
CA GLY A 14 10.98 7.32 -7.33
C GLY A 14 10.38 6.35 -8.36
N ARG A 15 9.23 6.70 -8.94
CA ARG A 15 8.61 5.93 -10.04
C ARG A 15 9.51 5.88 -11.26
N TRP A 16 9.97 7.04 -11.72
CA TRP A 16 10.87 7.13 -12.88
C TRP A 16 12.11 6.25 -12.70
N THR A 17 12.71 6.27 -11.51
CA THR A 17 13.89 5.44 -11.21
C THR A 17 13.59 3.94 -11.30
N VAL A 18 12.43 3.51 -10.79
CA VAL A 18 12.01 2.09 -10.87
C VAL A 18 11.68 1.70 -12.32
N GLU A 19 11.02 2.57 -13.08
CA GLU A 19 10.70 2.35 -14.49
C GLU A 19 11.97 2.22 -15.35
N GLU A 20 12.95 3.11 -15.17
CA GLU A 20 14.23 3.02 -15.87
C GLU A 20 15.04 1.79 -15.44
N ALA A 21 15.00 1.41 -14.16
CA ALA A 21 15.63 0.19 -13.69
C ALA A 21 15.04 -1.05 -14.38
N ILE A 22 13.72 -1.11 -14.61
CA ILE A 22 13.07 -2.17 -15.39
C ILE A 22 13.57 -2.17 -16.84
N ARG A 23 13.60 -1.00 -17.50
CA ARG A 23 14.07 -0.87 -18.88
C ARG A 23 15.51 -1.33 -19.06
N LEU A 24 16.37 -1.02 -18.09
CA LEU A 24 17.79 -1.39 -18.08
C LEU A 24 18.05 -2.79 -17.49
N ARG A 25 17.01 -3.48 -17.02
CA ARG A 25 17.11 -4.78 -16.33
C ARG A 25 18.04 -4.74 -15.10
N VAL A 26 18.02 -3.62 -14.37
CA VAL A 26 18.80 -3.42 -13.14
C VAL A 26 17.88 -3.62 -11.92
N PRO A 27 18.25 -4.46 -10.94
CA PRO A 27 17.44 -4.65 -9.74
C PRO A 27 17.52 -3.44 -8.79
N THR A 28 16.36 -2.88 -8.42
CA THR A 28 16.24 -1.76 -7.46
C THR A 28 15.26 -2.06 -6.31
N PRO A 29 15.52 -3.10 -5.49
CA PRO A 29 14.57 -3.58 -4.48
C PRO A 29 14.27 -2.54 -3.38
N ALA A 30 15.28 -1.80 -2.92
CA ALA A 30 15.11 -0.79 -1.88
C ALA A 30 14.19 0.36 -2.35
N ILE A 31 14.41 0.87 -3.56
CA ILE A 31 13.62 1.97 -4.13
C ILE A 31 12.17 1.52 -4.38
N SER A 32 12.00 0.30 -4.92
CA SER A 32 10.68 -0.31 -5.11
C SER A 32 9.92 -0.46 -3.80
N THR A 33 10.60 -0.89 -2.74
CA THR A 33 10.01 -1.05 -1.40
C THR A 33 9.55 0.28 -0.82
N VAL A 34 10.38 1.32 -0.90
CA VAL A 34 10.02 2.67 -0.41
C VAL A 34 8.85 3.25 -1.22
N LEU A 35 8.83 3.03 -2.53
CA LEU A 35 7.73 3.47 -3.38
C LEU A 35 6.40 2.80 -3.00
N HIS A 36 6.42 1.48 -2.76
CA HIS A 36 5.23 0.77 -2.28
C HIS A 36 4.76 1.28 -0.92
N ALA A 37 5.68 1.56 0.02
CA ALA A 37 5.32 2.13 1.31
C ALA A 37 4.60 3.48 1.17
N ARG A 38 5.03 4.33 0.23
CA ARG A 38 4.33 5.59 -0.09
C ARG A 38 2.93 5.32 -0.62
N PHE A 39 2.76 4.43 -1.59
CA PHE A 39 1.45 4.10 -2.14
C PHE A 39 0.50 3.54 -1.08
N SER A 40 1.01 2.74 -0.14
CA SER A 40 0.23 2.26 1.00
C SER A 40 -0.20 3.41 1.91
N SER A 41 0.67 4.39 2.18
CA SER A 41 0.35 5.56 3.01
C SER A 41 -0.72 6.49 2.40
N GLN A 42 -0.96 6.38 1.09
CA GLN A 42 -1.94 7.17 0.36
C GLN A 42 -3.33 6.51 0.30
N GLN A 43 -3.42 5.23 0.68
CA GLN A 43 -4.67 4.48 0.68
C GLN A 43 -5.34 4.56 2.06
N GLU A 44 -6.33 5.44 2.20
CA GLU A 44 -7.15 5.50 3.43
C GLU A 44 -8.04 4.26 3.57
N ASP A 45 -8.47 3.68 2.45
CA ASP A 45 -9.36 2.52 2.40
C ASP A 45 -8.89 1.52 1.34
N SER A 46 -7.85 0.74 1.68
CA SER A 46 -7.14 -0.10 0.72
C SER A 46 -8.01 -1.23 0.14
N PRO A 47 -8.30 -1.23 -1.17
CA PRO A 47 -9.07 -2.29 -1.82
C PRO A 47 -8.39 -3.65 -1.68
N THR A 48 -7.06 -3.68 -1.74
CA THR A 48 -6.26 -4.89 -1.51
C THR A 48 -6.51 -5.47 -0.12
N MET A 49 -6.51 -4.63 0.91
CA MET A 49 -6.77 -5.08 2.28
C MET A 49 -8.21 -5.56 2.46
N LYS A 50 -9.19 -4.93 1.81
CA LYS A 50 -10.57 -5.42 1.78
C LYS A 50 -10.67 -6.80 1.13
N SER A 51 -10.03 -6.99 -0.01
CA SER A 51 -10.01 -8.28 -0.71
C SER A 51 -9.35 -9.37 0.15
N ILE A 52 -8.23 -9.05 0.81
CA ILE A 52 -7.58 -9.97 1.76
C ILE A 52 -8.51 -10.30 2.93
N ALA A 53 -9.17 -9.31 3.52
CA ALA A 53 -10.11 -9.52 4.62
C ALA A 53 -11.29 -10.42 4.20
N ALA A 54 -11.88 -10.16 3.02
CA ALA A 54 -12.94 -10.98 2.45
C ALA A 54 -12.48 -12.44 2.23
N LEU A 55 -11.28 -12.65 1.67
CA LEU A 55 -10.72 -13.99 1.45
C LEU A 55 -10.47 -14.74 2.76
N ARG A 56 -9.95 -14.04 3.78
CA ARG A 56 -9.71 -14.62 5.12
C ARG A 56 -11.00 -15.02 5.82
N GLY A 57 -12.10 -14.28 5.60
CA GLY A 57 -13.41 -14.67 6.10
C GLY A 57 -14.02 -15.82 5.30
N ALA A 58 -14.00 -15.75 3.97
CA ALA A 58 -14.61 -16.76 3.10
C ALA A 58 -13.93 -18.13 3.19
N ILE A 59 -12.59 -18.17 3.22
CA ILE A 59 -11.83 -19.43 3.23
C ILE A 59 -11.43 -19.83 4.65
N GLY A 60 -11.03 -18.86 5.47
CA GLY A 60 -10.47 -19.12 6.79
C GLY A 60 -11.45 -18.97 7.96
N GLY A 61 -12.71 -18.58 7.72
CA GLY A 61 -13.72 -18.37 8.76
C GLY A 61 -13.42 -17.21 9.71
N HIS A 62 -12.50 -16.28 9.34
CA HIS A 62 -12.19 -15.12 10.18
C HIS A 62 -13.34 -14.12 10.17
N ALA A 63 -13.61 -13.50 11.32
CA ALA A 63 -14.57 -12.40 11.40
C ALA A 63 -14.11 -11.22 10.51
N ILE A 64 -15.03 -10.72 9.68
CA ILE A 64 -14.84 -9.54 8.83
C ILE A 64 -15.51 -8.36 9.53
N LYS A 65 -14.84 -7.20 9.57
CA LYS A 65 -15.46 -5.94 10.03
C LYS A 65 -16.05 -5.20 8.84
N HIS A 66 -17.27 -4.71 8.97
CA HIS A 66 -17.93 -3.90 7.96
C HIS A 66 -17.83 -2.40 8.28
N ASN A 67 -17.72 -1.55 7.25
CA ASN A 67 -17.70 -0.10 7.45
C ASN A 67 -19.00 0.34 8.14
N GLY A 68 -18.88 0.88 9.37
CA GLY A 68 -20.00 1.34 10.20
C GLY A 68 -20.19 0.56 11.51
N GLU A 69 -19.53 -0.58 11.68
CA GLU A 69 -19.47 -1.25 12.99
C GLU A 69 -18.56 -0.46 13.93
N LYS A 70 -19.15 0.17 14.96
CA LYS A 70 -18.37 0.72 16.07
C LYS A 70 -17.70 -0.44 16.79
N SER A 71 -16.37 -0.37 16.88
CA SER A 71 -15.57 -1.28 17.70
C SER A 71 -15.77 -1.01 19.18
#